data_AF-A0AAV9KXB6-F1
#
_entry.id   AF-A0AAV9KXB6-F1
#
_cell.length_a   1.000
_cell.length_b   1.000
_cell.length_c   1.000
_cell.angle_alpha   90.00
_cell.angle_beta   90.00
_cell.angle_gamma   90.00
#
_symmetry.space_group_name_H-M   'P 1'
#
loop_
_entity.id
_entity.type
_entity.pdbx_description
1 polymer ?
#
loop_
_entity_poly.entity_id
_entity_poly.type
_entity_poly.pdbx_seq_one_letter_code
_entity_poly.pdbx_strand_id
1 'polypeptide(L)'
;MGHLAHSTDVKATRLAITVPWMIESAILAALTPLRSSNDDLTVRVATCERQQGEFSQVTTLKVEVADLKKDVDYLKSTDFTSLLEVADNMDAPASSEIPPFTTGDVPVDDMAADESKIETDEEQIEVRKESIYRDFLDLEETIVQSVI
;
A
#
# COMPACT_ATOMS: atom_id res chain seq x y z
N MET A 1 21.74 55.44 -57.12
CA MET A 1 21.06 55.35 -55.82
C MET A 1 20.11 54.13 -55.78
N GLY A 2 20.62 52.89 -55.79
CA GLY A 2 19.77 51.69 -55.88
C GLY A 2 20.10 50.53 -54.92
N HIS A 3 21.20 50.60 -54.17
CA HIS A 3 21.66 49.48 -53.35
C HIS A 3 21.12 49.45 -51.92
N LEU A 4 20.56 50.55 -51.42
CA LEU A 4 20.15 50.66 -50.01
C LEU A 4 18.81 49.97 -49.72
N ALA A 5 17.88 49.99 -50.67
CA ALA A 5 16.56 49.36 -50.53
C ALA A 5 16.61 47.82 -50.53
N HIS A 6 17.64 47.23 -51.14
CA HIS A 6 17.76 45.78 -51.27
C HIS A 6 18.35 45.11 -50.01
N SER A 7 19.16 45.83 -49.23
CA SER A 7 19.80 45.28 -48.03
C SER A 7 18.83 45.14 -46.84
N THR A 8 17.83 46.01 -46.75
CA THR A 8 16.79 45.96 -45.70
C THR A 8 15.85 44.76 -45.88
N ASP A 9 15.54 44.39 -47.12
CA ASP A 9 14.61 43.31 -47.46
C ASP A 9 15.14 41.91 -47.11
N VAL A 10 16.44 41.67 -47.32
CA VAL A 10 17.09 40.39 -47.00
C VAL A 10 17.16 40.16 -45.48
N LYS A 11 17.36 41.22 -44.68
CA LYS A 11 17.40 41.11 -43.21
C LYS A 11 16.02 40.81 -42.62
N ALA A 12 14.96 41.41 -43.17
CA ALA A 12 13.58 41.13 -42.75
C ALA A 12 13.21 39.67 -43.03
N THR A 13 13.56 39.15 -44.21
CA THR A 13 13.29 37.75 -44.59
C THR A 13 14.01 36.75 -43.69
N ARG A 14 15.26 37.01 -43.28
CA ARG A 14 16.00 36.11 -42.37
C ARG A 14 15.43 36.08 -40.95
N LEU A 15 14.99 37.22 -40.43
CA LEU A 15 14.35 37.28 -39.12
C LEU A 15 13.01 36.54 -39.11
N ALA A 16 12.21 36.70 -40.18
CA ALA A 16 10.94 36.02 -40.35
C ALA A 16 11.05 34.48 -40.34
N ILE A 17 12.20 33.93 -40.75
CA ILE A 17 12.47 32.48 -40.74
C ILE A 17 13.05 32.03 -39.38
N THR A 18 13.85 32.87 -38.73
CA THR A 18 14.55 32.47 -37.49
C THR A 18 13.62 32.46 -36.28
N VAL A 19 12.68 33.41 -36.19
CA VAL A 19 11.77 33.54 -35.04
C VAL A 19 10.88 32.30 -34.85
N PRO A 20 10.20 31.75 -35.87
CA PRO A 20 9.41 30.53 -35.72
C PRO A 20 10.23 29.33 -35.25
N TRP A 21 11.43 29.15 -35.82
CA TRP A 21 12.33 28.04 -35.45
C TRP A 21 12.76 28.10 -33.98
N MET A 22 13.04 29.30 -33.47
CA MET A 22 13.40 29.49 -32.06
C MET A 22 12.23 29.16 -31.12
N ILE A 23 11.01 29.55 -31.50
CA ILE A 23 9.80 29.25 -30.72
C ILE A 23 9.54 27.74 -30.67
N GLU A 24 9.59 27.04 -31.81
CA GLU A 24 9.42 25.59 -31.86
C GLU A 24 10.46 24.85 -31.01
N SER A 25 11.72 25.28 -31.10
CA SER A 25 12.82 24.71 -30.31
C SER A 25 12.61 24.90 -28.81
N ALA A 26 12.18 26.09 -28.38
CA ALA A 26 11.90 26.37 -26.97
C ALA A 26 10.70 25.55 -26.45
N ILE A 27 9.64 25.43 -27.25
CA ILE A 27 8.48 24.60 -26.91
C ILE A 27 8.88 23.13 -26.77
N LEU A 28 9.66 22.58 -27.71
CA LEU A 28 10.14 21.20 -27.63
C LEU A 28 11.00 20.96 -26.39
N ALA A 29 11.89 21.90 -26.06
CA ALA A 29 12.72 21.82 -24.86
C ALA A 29 11.86 21.81 -23.58
N ALA A 30 10.80 22.64 -23.51
CA ALA A 30 9.89 22.68 -22.36
C ALA A 30 8.97 21.45 -22.27
N LEU A 31 8.57 20.86 -23.40
CA LEU A 31 7.70 19.68 -23.43
C LEU A 31 8.42 18.37 -23.11
N THR A 32 9.74 18.31 -23.31
CA THR A 32 10.52 17.07 -23.09
C THR A 32 10.48 16.59 -21.63
N PRO A 33 10.73 17.44 -20.61
CA PRO A 33 10.59 17.04 -19.21
C PRO A 33 9.17 16.60 -18.84
N LEU A 34 8.14 17.29 -19.37
CA LEU A 34 6.74 16.96 -19.09
C LEU A 34 6.36 15.56 -19.61
N ARG A 35 6.84 15.19 -20.80
CA ARG A 35 6.65 13.84 -21.34
C ARG A 35 7.31 12.79 -20.45
N SER A 36 8.56 13.03 -20.04
CA SER A 36 9.25 12.12 -19.12
C SER A 36 8.53 11.96 -17.79
N SER A 37 7.95 13.04 -17.24
CA SER A 37 7.16 12.98 -16.00
C SER A 37 5.85 12.21 -16.17
N ASN A 38 5.18 12.33 -17.32
CA ASN A 38 3.97 11.56 -17.62
C ASN A 38 4.27 10.07 -17.77
N ASP A 39 5.40 9.73 -18.41
CA ASP A 39 5.84 8.35 -18.55
C ASP A 39 6.17 7.73 -17.18
N ASP A 40 6.90 8.45 -16.31
CA ASP A 40 7.15 8.04 -14.92
C ASP A 40 5.85 7.81 -14.16
N LEU A 41 4.93 8.78 -14.20
CA LEU A 41 3.65 8.68 -13.52
C LEU A 41 2.85 7.46 -13.99
N THR A 42 2.87 7.18 -15.29
CA THR A 42 2.19 6.02 -15.88
C THR A 42 2.73 4.71 -15.30
N VAL A 43 4.06 4.59 -15.16
CA VAL A 43 4.70 3.41 -14.55
C VAL A 43 4.30 3.26 -13.08
N ARG A 44 4.25 4.36 -12.33
CA ARG A 44 3.85 4.32 -10.92
C ARG A 44 2.38 3.93 -10.76
N VAL A 45 1.48 4.50 -11.55
CA VAL A 45 0.04 4.16 -11.52
C VAL A 45 -0.16 2.68 -11.84
N ALA A 46 0.48 2.16 -12.89
CA ALA A 46 0.39 0.74 -13.23
C ALA A 46 0.91 -0.18 -12.11
N THR A 47 1.93 0.26 -11.36
CA THR A 47 2.46 -0.48 -10.21
C THR A 47 1.47 -0.47 -9.03
N CYS A 48 0.88 0.70 -8.73
CA CYS A 48 -0.14 0.85 -7.70
C CYS A 48 -1.40 0.02 -8.00
N GLU A 49 -1.88 0.00 -9.24
CA GLU A 49 -3.05 -0.80 -9.64
C GLU A 49 -2.81 -2.30 -9.48
N ARG A 50 -1.59 -2.77 -9.79
CA ARG A 50 -1.20 -4.17 -9.55
C ARG A 50 -1.22 -4.52 -8.06
N GLN A 51 -0.69 -3.64 -7.22
CA GLN A 51 -0.77 -3.79 -5.77
C GLN A 51 -2.22 -3.69 -5.27
N GLN A 52 -3.07 -2.89 -5.90
CA GLN A 52 -4.50 -2.83 -5.57
C GLN A 52 -5.22 -4.17 -5.81
N GLY A 53 -4.75 -4.98 -6.77
CA GLY A 53 -5.17 -6.38 -6.91
C GLY A 53 -4.88 -7.22 -5.66
N GLU A 54 -3.80 -6.94 -4.92
CA GLU A 54 -3.50 -7.60 -3.64
C GLU A 54 -4.48 -7.18 -2.53
N PHE A 55 -5.09 -5.99 -2.62
CA PHE A 55 -6.18 -5.62 -1.70
C PHE A 55 -7.44 -6.49 -1.91
N SER A 56 -7.56 -7.24 -3.01
CA SER A 56 -8.62 -8.26 -3.13
C SER A 56 -8.45 -9.35 -2.06
N GLN A 57 -7.22 -9.70 -1.70
CA GLN A 57 -6.94 -10.66 -0.62
C GLN A 57 -7.35 -10.08 0.74
N VAL A 58 -7.14 -8.78 0.95
CA VAL A 58 -7.59 -8.08 2.17
C VAL A 58 -9.11 -8.10 2.27
N THR A 59 -9.84 -7.94 1.16
CA THR A 59 -11.31 -8.06 1.16
C THR A 59 -11.79 -9.48 1.44
N THR A 60 -11.13 -10.51 0.90
CA THR A 60 -11.43 -11.92 1.20
C THR A 60 -11.15 -12.23 2.66
N LEU A 61 -9.98 -11.86 3.17
CA LEU A 61 -9.59 -12.04 4.57
C LEU A 61 -10.58 -11.35 5.52
N LYS A 62 -11.08 -10.15 5.16
CA LYS A 62 -12.09 -9.45 5.95
C LYS A 62 -13.41 -10.22 6.04
N VAL A 63 -13.81 -10.93 4.97
CA VAL A 63 -14.98 -11.81 5.00
C VAL A 63 -14.73 -13.02 5.89
N GLU A 64 -13.55 -13.65 5.79
CA GLU A 64 -13.17 -14.79 6.63
C GLU A 64 -13.10 -14.41 8.13
N VAL A 65 -12.53 -13.26 8.46
CA VAL A 65 -12.50 -12.72 9.84
C VAL A 65 -13.91 -12.48 10.38
N ALA A 66 -14.82 -11.98 9.53
CA ALA A 66 -16.21 -11.77 9.93
C ALA A 66 -16.96 -13.10 10.14
N ASP A 67 -16.59 -14.17 9.43
CA ASP A 67 -17.18 -15.49 9.60
C ASP A 67 -16.64 -16.19 10.85
N LEU A 68 -15.32 -16.19 11.04
CA LEU A 68 -14.66 -16.73 12.23
C LEU A 68 -15.18 -16.09 13.52
N LYS A 69 -15.47 -14.78 13.48
CA LYS A 69 -16.08 -14.10 14.62
C LYS A 69 -17.41 -14.73 15.04
N LYS A 70 -18.24 -15.17 14.09
CA LYS A 70 -19.50 -15.86 14.41
C LYS A 70 -19.25 -17.20 15.07
N ASP A 71 -18.24 -17.94 14.62
CA ASP A 71 -17.87 -19.22 15.22
C ASP A 71 -17.35 -19.05 16.64
N VAL A 72 -16.55 -18.02 16.90
CA VAL A 72 -16.09 -17.66 18.24
C VAL A 72 -17.28 -17.27 19.13
N ASP A 73 -18.22 -16.48 18.61
CA ASP A 73 -19.43 -16.10 19.34
C ASP A 73 -20.31 -17.33 19.65
N TYR A 74 -20.41 -18.27 18.72
CA TYR A 74 -21.10 -19.55 18.91
C TYR A 74 -20.44 -20.41 20.00
N LEU A 75 -19.11 -20.56 19.93
CA LEU A 75 -18.34 -21.30 20.92
C LEU A 75 -18.49 -20.69 22.32
N LYS A 76 -18.46 -19.37 22.41
CA LYS A 76 -18.65 -18.64 23.67
C LYS A 76 -20.07 -18.76 24.23
N SER A 77 -21.07 -18.90 23.36
CA SER A 77 -22.47 -19.10 23.76
C SER A 77 -22.81 -20.54 24.16
N THR A 78 -21.93 -21.50 23.85
CA THR A 78 -22.09 -22.88 24.30
C THR A 78 -21.66 -22.94 25.76
N ASP A 79 -22.63 -23.12 26.67
CA ASP A 79 -22.36 -23.30 28.08
C ASP A 79 -21.54 -24.59 28.30
N PHE A 80 -20.22 -24.43 28.37
CA PHE A 80 -19.28 -25.51 28.68
C PHE A 80 -19.58 -26.22 30.01
N THR A 81 -20.36 -25.56 30.89
CA THR A 81 -20.94 -26.14 32.10
C THR A 81 -21.75 -27.40 31.81
N SER A 82 -22.51 -27.44 30.71
CA SER A 82 -23.27 -28.64 30.31
C SER A 82 -22.36 -29.80 29.88
N LEU A 83 -21.15 -29.50 29.39
CA LEU A 83 -20.17 -30.51 28.97
C LEU A 83 -19.42 -31.11 30.16
N LEU A 84 -19.20 -30.31 31.21
CA LEU A 84 -18.59 -30.78 32.46
C LEU A 84 -19.59 -31.54 33.35
N GLU A 85 -20.87 -31.16 33.37
CA GLU A 85 -21.91 -31.81 34.19
C GLU A 85 -22.15 -33.28 33.81
N VAL A 86 -21.89 -33.68 32.56
CA VAL A 86 -21.96 -35.09 32.12
C VAL A 86 -20.88 -35.97 32.75
N ALA A 87 -19.72 -35.42 33.10
CA ALA A 87 -18.63 -36.18 33.73
C ALA A 87 -18.89 -36.41 35.24
N ASP A 88 -19.52 -35.46 35.92
CA ASP A 88 -19.79 -35.54 37.37
C ASP A 88 -21.03 -36.39 37.71
N ASN A 89 -21.88 -36.75 36.74
CA ASN A 89 -23.02 -37.65 36.95
C ASN A 89 -22.68 -39.14 36.73
N MET A 90 -21.39 -39.47 36.61
CA MET A 90 -20.88 -40.86 36.65
C MET A 90 -20.41 -41.24 38.06
N ASP A 91 -21.08 -40.71 39.09
CA ASP A 91 -20.86 -41.10 40.48
C ASP A 91 -21.59 -42.42 40.78
N ALA A 92 -21.13 -43.50 40.12
CA ALA A 92 -21.14 -44.89 40.57
C ALA A 92 -20.68 -45.82 39.42
N PRO A 93 -19.37 -46.06 39.23
CA PRO A 93 -18.95 -47.27 38.57
C PRO A 93 -19.35 -48.43 39.48
N ALA A 94 -20.37 -49.20 39.07
CA ALA A 94 -20.52 -50.55 39.57
C ALA A 94 -19.16 -51.23 39.45
N SER A 95 -18.65 -51.71 40.59
CA SER A 95 -17.38 -52.42 40.74
C SER A 95 -17.13 -53.37 39.57
N SER A 96 -16.33 -52.94 38.61
CA SER A 96 -15.83 -53.82 37.55
C SER A 96 -14.38 -54.13 37.88
N GLU A 97 -14.22 -55.36 38.34
CA GLU A 97 -12.97 -56.00 38.71
C GLU A 97 -12.09 -56.18 37.46
N ILE A 98 -11.08 -55.31 37.35
CA ILE A 98 -9.73 -55.41 36.72
C ILE A 98 -9.54 -56.31 35.47
N PRO A 99 -8.73 -55.86 34.48
CA PRO A 99 -7.37 -56.40 34.46
C PRO A 99 -6.27 -55.33 34.24
N PRO A 100 -5.09 -55.49 34.85
CA PRO A 100 -3.99 -54.53 34.71
C PRO A 100 -3.35 -54.75 33.34
N PHE A 101 -3.32 -53.70 32.52
CA PHE A 101 -2.63 -53.75 31.23
C PHE A 101 -1.56 -52.65 31.15
N THR A 102 -0.36 -53.10 31.50
CA THR A 102 0.94 -52.82 30.87
C THR A 102 1.18 -51.42 30.29
N THR A 103 1.97 -50.66 31.06
CA THR A 103 3.09 -49.79 30.65
C THR A 103 3.49 -49.92 29.17
N GLY A 104 3.03 -48.98 28.35
CA GLY A 104 3.55 -48.71 27.02
C GLY A 104 3.98 -47.24 26.96
N ASP A 105 5.27 -47.03 27.19
CA ASP A 105 6.01 -45.78 27.03
C ASP A 105 5.93 -45.34 25.55
N VAL A 106 5.28 -44.21 25.25
CA VAL A 106 5.19 -43.63 23.90
C VAL A 106 5.42 -42.12 24.00
N PRO A 107 6.25 -41.56 23.10
CA PRO A 107 7.06 -40.39 23.38
C PRO A 107 6.25 -39.09 23.23
N VAL A 108 6.53 -38.18 24.15
CA VAL A 108 6.14 -36.77 24.09
C VAL A 108 6.82 -36.15 22.87
N ASP A 109 6.04 -35.98 21.80
CA ASP A 109 6.47 -35.13 20.69
C ASP A 109 6.37 -33.66 21.12
N ASP A 110 7.55 -33.07 21.15
CA ASP A 110 7.89 -31.71 21.55
C ASP A 110 7.23 -30.70 20.60
N MET A 111 6.06 -30.18 20.99
CA MET A 111 5.33 -29.17 20.23
C MET A 111 5.97 -27.80 20.51
N ALA A 112 6.95 -27.45 19.67
CA ALA A 112 7.62 -26.16 19.69
C ALA A 112 6.58 -25.02 19.56
N ALA A 113 6.43 -24.27 20.66
CA ALA A 113 5.68 -23.03 20.71
C ALA A 113 6.46 -21.96 19.93
N ASP A 114 6.05 -21.72 18.68
CA ASP A 114 6.51 -20.57 17.90
C ASP A 114 5.76 -19.31 18.36
N GLU A 115 6.31 -18.66 19.39
CA GLU A 115 5.87 -17.35 19.87
C GLU A 115 6.23 -16.28 18.82
N SER A 116 5.33 -16.04 17.87
CA SER A 116 5.47 -14.91 16.94
C SER A 116 5.06 -13.60 17.63
N LYS A 117 6.07 -12.88 18.15
CA LYS A 117 6.00 -11.45 18.47
C LYS A 117 6.09 -10.65 17.18
N ILE A 118 4.96 -10.11 16.73
CA ILE A 118 4.93 -9.04 15.74
C ILE A 118 4.44 -7.78 16.45
N GLU A 119 5.41 -7.02 16.92
CA GLU A 119 5.26 -5.68 17.48
C GLU A 119 5.11 -4.72 16.30
N THR A 120 3.89 -4.27 16.05
CA THR A 120 3.58 -3.32 14.98
C THR A 120 3.85 -1.90 15.49
N ASP A 121 4.92 -1.28 14.99
CA ASP A 121 5.28 0.13 15.17
C ASP A 121 4.28 1.03 14.40
N GLU A 122 3.23 1.47 15.07
CA GLU A 122 2.18 2.33 14.50
C GLU A 122 2.53 3.84 14.53
N GLU A 123 3.66 4.28 15.11
CA GLU A 123 3.87 5.71 15.40
C GLU A 123 4.59 6.52 14.29
N GLN A 124 5.08 5.89 13.20
CA GLN A 124 5.88 6.61 12.20
C GLN A 124 5.11 7.13 10.98
N ILE A 125 3.82 6.84 10.82
CA ILE A 125 3.06 7.20 9.61
C ILE A 125 2.48 8.63 9.69
N GLU A 126 2.27 9.17 10.89
CA GLU A 126 1.64 10.49 11.07
C GLU A 126 2.60 11.65 10.80
N VAL A 127 3.89 11.50 11.16
CA VAL A 127 4.89 12.59 11.05
C VAL A 127 5.23 12.94 9.60
N ARG A 128 5.15 12.01 8.65
CA ARG A 128 5.52 12.29 7.24
C ARG A 128 4.46 13.05 6.45
N LYS A 129 3.18 12.98 6.82
CA LYS A 129 2.11 13.64 6.04
C LYS A 129 2.07 15.16 6.25
N GLU A 130 2.49 15.65 7.41
CA GLU A 130 2.45 17.08 7.72
C GLU A 130 3.64 17.85 7.11
N SER A 131 4.82 17.22 6.99
CA SER A 131 5.98 17.85 6.34
C SER A 131 5.79 18.11 4.84
N ILE A 132 5.03 17.25 4.14
CA ILE A 132 4.76 17.41 2.71
C ILE A 132 3.93 18.67 2.44
N TYR A 133 3.02 19.06 3.34
CA TYR A 133 2.19 20.25 3.14
C TYR A 133 2.95 21.57 3.36
N ARG A 134 4.06 21.59 4.11
CA ARG A 134 4.90 22.79 4.27
C ARG A 134 5.75 23.09 3.03
N ASP A 135 6.35 22.06 2.43
CA ASP A 135 7.26 22.24 1.29
C ASP A 135 6.55 22.77 0.02
N PHE A 136 5.23 22.57 -0.10
CA PHE A 136 4.44 23.13 -1.21
C PHE A 136 4.06 24.61 -1.01
N LEU A 137 4.00 25.10 0.23
CA LEU A 137 3.65 26.49 0.54
C LEU A 137 4.80 27.45 0.17
N ASP A 138 6.04 27.03 0.40
CA ASP A 138 7.24 27.81 0.05
C ASP A 138 7.48 27.86 -1.47
N LEU A 139 6.95 26.89 -2.23
CA LEU A 139 7.05 26.86 -3.69
C LEU A 139 6.07 27.84 -4.37
N GLU A 140 4.90 28.12 -3.76
CA GLU A 140 3.93 29.06 -4.34
C GLU A 140 4.40 30.52 -4.21
N GLU A 141 5.09 30.86 -3.10
CA GLU A 141 5.60 32.22 -2.86
C GLU A 141 6.78 32.57 -3.79
N THR A 142 7.62 31.59 -4.14
CA THR A 142 8.77 31.80 -5.05
C THR A 142 8.37 32.07 -6.51
N ILE A 143 7.20 31.61 -6.95
CA ILE A 143 6.71 31.84 -8.32
C ILE A 143 6.17 33.27 -8.49
N VAL A 144 5.60 33.86 -7.43
CA VAL A 144 5.08 35.25 -7.47
C VAL A 144 6.22 36.27 -7.53
N GLN A 145 7.38 35.96 -6.96
CA GLN A 145 8.53 36.87 -6.92
C GLN A 145 9.32 36.94 -8.24
N SER A 146 9.09 36.04 -9.19
CA SER A 146 9.79 35.99 -10.49
C SER A 146 9.13 36.84 -11.59
N VAL A 147 8.12 37.65 -11.25
CA VAL A 147 7.32 38.46 -12.21
C VAL A 147 7.60 39.97 -12.10
N ILE A 148 8.74 40.39 -11.53
CA ILE A 148 9.21 41.79 -11.55
C ILE A 148 10.60 41.88 -12.17
#